data_AF-A0A7U6KKL3-F1
#
_entry.id   AF-A0A7U6KKL3-F1
#
_cell.length_a   1.000
_cell.length_b   1.000
_cell.length_c   1.000
_cell.angle_alpha   90.00
_cell.angle_beta   90.00
_cell.angle_gamma   90.00
#
_symmetry.space_group_name_H-M   'P 1'
#
loop_
_entity.id
_entity.type
_entity.pdbx_description
1 polymer ?
#
loop_
_entity_poly.entity_id
_entity_poly.type
_entity_poly.pdbx_seq_one_letter_code
_entity_poly.pdbx_strand_id
1 'polypeptide(L)'
;MALYCLFSDSPDLLPEEEEALAINLERVVNEGRREGLHIINNGQEQSLEGWMLMHLERMQPLAALLDAHYGGNDYRAAVALMQGKAGHSESTISAQVNSDSKRLGSLWQLGFTLAQQHRESLLQQTLSPNTQAKYEVLAEKSILQQAEIEKSETEDFMDFLQQYR
;
A
#
# COMPACT_ATOMS: atom_id res chain seq x y z
N MET A 1 2.31 2.55 11.39
CA MET A 1 0.87 2.85 11.18
C MET A 1 -0.04 1.87 11.91
N ALA A 2 -0.14 0.59 11.53
CA ALA A 2 -1.09 -0.35 12.17
C ALA A 2 -0.95 -0.43 13.70
N LEU A 3 0.28 -0.49 14.22
CA LEU A 3 0.56 -0.46 15.67
C LEU A 3 0.08 0.84 16.34
N TYR A 4 0.22 1.98 15.66
CA TYR A 4 -0.27 3.26 16.17
C TYR A 4 -1.80 3.30 16.23
N CYS A 5 -2.48 2.78 15.19
CA CYS A 5 -3.94 2.64 15.18
C CYS A 5 -4.43 1.73 16.32
N LEU A 6 -3.73 0.63 16.60
CA LEU A 6 -4.09 -0.29 17.69
C LEU A 6 -4.09 0.39 19.07
N PHE A 7 -3.20 1.37 19.28
CA PHE A 7 -3.08 2.10 20.55
C PHE A 7 -3.80 3.45 20.57
N SER A 8 -4.39 3.86 19.44
CA SER A 8 -5.13 5.11 19.37
C SER A 8 -6.58 4.85 19.73
N ASP A 9 -7.20 5.80 20.44
CA ASP A 9 -8.65 5.78 20.64
C ASP A 9 -9.34 5.77 19.28
N SER A 10 -10.30 4.86 19.12
CA SER A 10 -11.10 4.67 17.91
C SER A 10 -12.57 4.59 18.32
N PRO A 11 -13.24 5.74 18.53
CA PRO A 11 -14.67 5.75 18.82
C PRO A 11 -15.47 5.16 17.64
N ASP A 12 -16.74 4.87 17.90
CA ASP A 12 -17.66 4.36 16.87
C ASP A 12 -17.77 5.36 15.71
N LEU A 13 -17.66 4.86 14.49
CA LEU A 13 -17.81 5.67 13.28
C LEU A 13 -19.30 5.98 13.04
N LEU A 14 -19.68 7.24 13.18
CA LEU A 14 -21.05 7.70 12.92
C LEU A 14 -21.25 8.14 11.46
N PRO A 15 -22.49 8.16 10.94
CA PRO A 15 -22.74 8.48 9.52
C PRO A 15 -22.18 9.83 9.04
N GLU A 16 -22.21 10.86 9.88
CA GLU A 16 -21.65 12.18 9.55
C GLU A 16 -20.13 12.14 9.38
N GLU A 17 -19.44 11.31 10.19
CA GLU A 17 -18.00 11.10 10.07
C GLU A 17 -17.66 10.28 8.83
N GLU A 18 -18.49 9.30 8.47
CA GLU A 18 -18.33 8.52 7.24
C GLU A 18 -18.39 9.41 5.98
N GLU A 19 -19.33 10.37 5.94
CA GLU A 19 -19.41 11.35 4.86
C GLU A 19 -18.17 12.25 4.81
N ALA A 20 -17.69 12.74 5.95
CA ALA A 20 -16.47 13.52 6.04
C ALA A 20 -15.23 12.73 5.55
N LEU A 21 -15.14 11.44 5.88
CA LEU A 21 -14.07 10.56 5.40
C LEU A 21 -14.13 10.37 3.88
N ALA A 22 -15.32 10.19 3.30
CA ALA A 22 -15.49 10.08 1.86
C ALA A 22 -15.02 11.35 1.13
N ILE A 23 -15.39 12.53 1.64
CA ILE A 23 -14.94 13.84 1.12
C ILE A 23 -13.42 13.95 1.22
N ASN A 24 -12.83 13.59 2.37
CA ASN A 24 -11.38 13.64 2.55
C ASN A 24 -10.64 12.73 1.59
N LEU A 25 -11.14 11.51 1.39
CA LEU A 25 -10.56 10.56 0.45
C LEU A 25 -10.58 11.14 -0.97
N GLU A 26 -11.70 11.69 -1.41
CA GLU A 26 -11.82 12.32 -2.73
C GLU A 26 -10.84 13.49 -2.90
N ARG A 27 -10.76 14.38 -1.89
CA ARG A 27 -9.83 15.52 -1.88
C ARG A 27 -8.37 15.06 -2.00
N VAL A 28 -7.96 14.05 -1.22
CA VAL A 28 -6.57 13.57 -1.22
C VAL A 28 -6.24 12.82 -2.51
N VAL A 29 -7.15 12.00 -3.03
CA VAL A 29 -6.93 11.25 -4.28
C VAL A 29 -6.76 12.19 -5.46
N ASN A 30 -7.62 13.20 -5.59
CA ASN A 30 -7.62 14.08 -6.75
C ASN A 30 -6.66 15.27 -6.61
N GLU A 31 -6.48 15.78 -5.39
CA GLU A 31 -5.75 17.02 -5.14
C GLU A 31 -4.67 16.90 -4.04
N GLY A 32 -4.29 15.70 -3.60
CA GLY A 32 -3.42 15.48 -2.44
C GLY A 32 -2.05 16.17 -2.47
N ARG A 33 -1.59 16.66 -3.62
CA ARG A 33 -0.35 17.44 -3.76
C ARG A 33 -0.56 18.95 -3.85
N ARG A 34 -1.80 19.44 -3.84
CA ARG A 34 -2.13 20.87 -3.87
C ARG A 34 -1.69 21.52 -2.56
N GLU A 35 -0.95 22.61 -2.68
CA GLU A 35 -0.52 23.41 -1.53
C GLU A 35 -1.75 23.94 -0.77
N GLY A 36 -1.71 23.88 0.57
CA GLY A 36 -2.82 24.32 1.41
C GLY A 36 -4.10 23.47 1.28
N LEU A 37 -4.01 22.20 0.86
CA LEU A 37 -5.15 21.29 0.91
C LEU A 37 -5.62 21.08 2.37
N HIS A 38 -6.93 21.15 2.59
CA HIS A 38 -7.55 20.89 3.88
C HIS A 38 -8.44 19.65 3.83
N ILE A 39 -8.55 18.99 4.97
CA ILE A 39 -9.45 17.87 5.24
C ILE A 39 -10.43 18.26 6.35
N ILE A 40 -11.56 17.56 6.42
CA ILE A 40 -12.54 17.66 7.50
C ILE A 40 -12.13 16.71 8.61
N ASN A 41 -11.80 17.23 9.78
CA ASN A 41 -11.51 16.45 10.98
C ASN A 41 -12.38 16.94 12.13
N ASN A 42 -13.17 16.06 12.75
CA ASN A 42 -14.15 16.41 13.79
C ASN A 42 -15.07 17.59 13.40
N GLY A 43 -15.54 17.59 12.14
CA GLY A 43 -16.40 18.65 11.59
C GLY A 43 -15.69 19.98 11.30
N GLN A 44 -14.35 20.06 11.39
CA GLN A 44 -13.58 21.28 11.15
C GLN A 44 -12.56 21.10 10.02
N GLU A 45 -12.32 22.15 9.25
CA GLU A 45 -11.26 22.17 8.25
C GLU A 45 -9.88 22.20 8.93
N GLN A 46 -9.01 21.28 8.57
CA GLN A 46 -7.65 21.16 9.07
C GLN A 46 -6.68 20.97 7.90
N SER A 47 -5.52 21.63 7.93
CA SER A 47 -4.45 21.41 6.95
C SER A 47 -4.06 19.93 6.89
N LEU A 48 -4.06 19.35 5.68
CA LEU A 48 -3.66 17.96 5.46
C LEU A 48 -2.20 17.73 5.92
N GLU A 49 -1.30 18.66 5.60
CA GLU A 49 0.10 18.59 6.02
C GLU A 49 0.21 18.55 7.55
N GLY A 50 -0.44 19.49 8.23
CA GLY A 50 -0.43 19.56 9.68
C GLY A 50 -1.01 18.31 10.33
N TRP A 51 -2.09 17.78 9.76
CA TRP A 51 -2.72 16.54 10.21
C TRP A 51 -1.80 15.32 10.03
N MET A 52 -1.16 15.17 8.86
CA MET A 52 -0.21 14.09 8.60
C MET A 52 1.00 14.15 9.55
N LEU A 53 1.59 15.34 9.72
CA LEU A 53 2.76 15.55 10.57
C LEU A 53 2.45 15.22 12.04
N MET A 54 1.29 15.64 12.54
CA MET A 54 0.82 15.29 13.88
C MET A 54 0.77 13.77 14.09
N HIS A 55 0.19 13.02 13.15
CA HIS A 55 0.12 11.56 13.28
C HIS A 55 1.50 10.90 13.16
N LEU A 56 2.35 11.37 12.24
CA LEU A 56 3.71 10.83 12.08
C LEU A 56 4.59 11.09 13.31
N GLU A 57 4.45 12.26 13.95
CA GLU A 57 5.13 12.57 15.21
C GLU A 57 4.69 11.62 16.32
N ARG A 58 3.39 11.34 16.44
CA ARG A 58 2.87 10.38 17.42
C ARG A 58 3.32 8.93 17.16
N MET A 59 3.76 8.61 15.94
CA MET A 59 4.35 7.31 15.62
C MET A 59 5.82 7.19 16.04
N GLN A 60 6.53 8.29 16.31
CA GLN A 60 7.97 8.27 16.62
C GLN A 60 8.34 7.41 17.85
N PRO A 61 7.61 7.46 18.98
CA PRO A 61 7.92 6.61 20.14
C PRO A 61 7.79 5.12 19.83
N LEU A 62 6.79 4.74 19.02
CA LEU A 62 6.59 3.35 18.59
C LEU A 62 7.71 2.89 17.66
N ALA A 63 8.14 3.76 16.74
CA ALA A 63 9.28 3.48 15.88
C ALA A 63 10.57 3.27 16.67
N ALA A 64 10.82 4.12 17.68
CA ALA A 64 11.97 3.98 18.57
C ALA A 64 11.94 2.67 19.38
N LEU A 65 10.75 2.25 19.84
CA LEU A 65 10.58 0.98 20.55
C LEU A 65 10.90 -0.22 19.66
N LEU A 66 10.42 -0.22 18.41
CA LEU A 66 10.67 -1.29 17.46
C LEU A 66 12.16 -1.37 17.08
N ASP A 67 12.79 -0.24 16.82
CA ASP A 67 14.25 -0.16 16.57
C ASP A 67 15.07 -0.67 17.76
N ALA A 68 14.64 -0.39 19.00
CA ALA A 68 15.33 -0.89 20.19
C ALA A 68 15.20 -2.41 20.35
N HIS A 69 14.09 -3.01 19.90
CA HIS A 69 13.86 -4.45 20.00
C HIS A 69 14.54 -5.25 18.88
N TYR A 70 14.40 -4.81 17.62
CA TYR A 70 14.93 -5.50 16.46
C TYR A 70 16.37 -5.10 16.12
N GLY A 71 16.86 -4.00 16.71
CA GLY A 71 18.13 -3.37 16.36
C GLY A 71 18.01 -2.48 15.11
N GLY A 72 18.96 -1.56 14.96
CA GLY A 72 19.01 -0.64 13.82
C GLY A 72 18.18 0.63 14.00
N ASN A 73 17.77 1.22 12.87
CA ASN A 73 16.98 2.46 12.82
C ASN A 73 15.91 2.48 11.72
N ASP A 74 15.55 1.31 11.18
CA ASP A 74 14.67 1.18 10.01
C ASP A 74 13.30 1.82 10.24
N TYR A 75 12.72 1.68 11.44
CA TYR A 75 11.40 2.22 11.73
C TYR A 75 11.45 3.74 11.89
N ARG A 76 12.43 4.30 12.60
CA ARG A 76 12.58 5.76 12.71
C ARG A 76 12.92 6.38 11.36
N ALA A 77 13.77 5.72 10.56
CA ALA A 77 14.10 6.16 9.21
C ALA A 77 12.85 6.20 8.31
N ALA A 78 11.99 5.17 8.39
CA ALA A 78 10.73 5.14 7.65
C ALA A 78 9.78 6.28 8.06
N VAL A 79 9.63 6.56 9.36
CA VAL A 79 8.79 7.69 9.83
C VAL A 79 9.36 9.02 9.37
N ALA A 80 10.68 9.24 9.47
CA ALA A 80 11.34 10.45 9.00
C ALA A 80 11.16 10.67 7.49
N LEU A 81 11.28 9.60 6.69
CA LEU A 81 11.01 9.65 5.25
C LEU A 81 9.57 10.09 4.96
N MET A 82 8.60 9.58 5.72
CA MET A 82 7.19 9.97 5.56
C MET A 82 6.93 11.40 6.01
N GLN A 83 7.60 11.89 7.06
CA GLN A 83 7.53 13.30 7.47
C GLN A 83 8.08 14.22 6.37
N GLY A 84 9.19 13.83 5.73
CA GLY A 84 9.72 14.54 4.56
C GLY A 84 8.71 14.65 3.42
N LYS A 85 8.00 13.55 3.12
CA LYS A 85 6.94 13.53 2.09
C LYS A 85 5.70 14.35 2.48
N ALA A 86 5.35 14.39 3.77
CA ALA A 86 4.22 15.16 4.26
C ALA A 86 4.44 16.67 4.08
N GLY A 87 5.66 17.16 4.39
CA GLY A 87 6.02 18.57 4.20
C GLY A 87 6.46 18.95 2.77
N HIS A 88 6.74 17.97 1.90
CA HIS A 88 7.18 18.22 0.52
C HIS A 88 6.45 17.29 -0.44
N SER A 89 5.31 17.74 -0.97
CA SER A 89 4.44 16.94 -1.85
C SER A 89 5.15 16.45 -3.13
N GLU A 90 6.19 17.13 -3.60
CA GLU A 90 7.02 16.71 -4.74
C GLU A 90 7.93 15.51 -4.43
N SER A 91 8.11 15.15 -3.16
CA SER A 91 8.82 13.93 -2.75
C SER A 91 7.93 12.68 -2.76
N THR A 92 6.64 12.83 -3.06
CA THR A 92 5.71 11.70 -3.14
C THR A 92 5.94 10.86 -4.40
N ILE A 93 5.52 9.59 -4.36
CA ILE A 93 5.66 8.69 -5.51
C ILE A 93 4.83 9.18 -6.70
N SER A 94 3.64 9.76 -6.46
CA SER A 94 2.82 10.32 -7.54
C SER A 94 3.48 11.52 -8.23
N ALA A 95 4.21 12.36 -7.49
CA ALA A 95 5.03 13.41 -8.10
C ALA A 95 6.20 12.84 -8.91
N GLN A 96 6.90 11.84 -8.37
CA GLN A 96 8.01 11.17 -9.06
C GLN A 96 7.55 10.50 -10.36
N VAL A 97 6.46 9.73 -10.32
CA VAL A 97 5.87 9.08 -11.51
C VAL A 97 5.46 10.11 -12.55
N ASN A 98 4.85 11.23 -12.15
CA ASN A 98 4.52 12.32 -13.06
C ASN A 98 5.75 12.94 -13.70
N SER A 99 6.79 13.21 -12.90
CA SER A 99 8.05 13.78 -13.37
C SER A 99 8.76 12.85 -14.36
N ASP A 100 8.86 11.56 -14.03
CA ASP A 100 9.49 10.55 -14.87
C ASP A 100 8.70 10.28 -16.15
N SER A 101 7.36 10.26 -16.06
CA SER A 101 6.49 10.13 -17.24
C SER A 101 6.69 11.30 -18.20
N LYS A 102 6.79 12.53 -17.69
CA LYS A 102 7.09 13.72 -18.52
C LYS A 102 8.48 13.63 -19.13
N ARG A 103 9.49 13.23 -18.35
CA ARG A 103 10.88 13.06 -18.80
C ARG A 103 11.03 12.01 -19.90
N LEU A 104 10.26 10.92 -19.82
CA LEU A 104 10.27 9.83 -20.82
C LEU A 104 9.24 10.03 -21.95
N GLY A 105 8.43 11.09 -21.90
CA GLY A 105 7.46 11.44 -22.92
C GLY A 105 6.10 10.74 -22.81
N SER A 106 5.95 9.71 -21.97
CA SER A 106 4.65 9.13 -21.62
C SER A 106 4.73 8.20 -20.40
N LEU A 107 3.58 7.97 -19.76
CA LEU A 107 3.44 6.94 -18.72
C LEU A 107 3.69 5.53 -19.27
N TRP A 108 3.31 5.26 -20.52
CA TRP A 108 3.58 3.98 -21.17
C TRP A 108 5.08 3.72 -21.29
N GLN A 109 5.86 4.72 -21.73
CA GLN A 109 7.31 4.59 -21.87
C GLN A 109 7.99 4.37 -20.50
N LEU A 110 7.52 5.06 -19.45
CA LEU A 110 7.95 4.80 -18.08
C LEU A 110 7.67 3.36 -17.67
N GLY A 111 6.44 2.89 -17.83
CA GLY A 111 6.05 1.52 -17.50
C GLY A 111 6.85 0.47 -18.25
N PHE A 112 7.06 0.66 -19.56
CA PHE A 112 7.87 -0.25 -20.38
C PHE A 112 9.33 -0.30 -19.92
N THR A 113 9.92 0.86 -19.63
CA THR A 113 11.31 0.96 -19.16
C THR A 113 11.49 0.26 -17.82
N LEU A 114 10.58 0.48 -16.85
CA LEU A 114 10.61 -0.19 -15.55
C LEU A 114 10.41 -1.70 -15.69
N ALA A 115 9.50 -2.15 -16.57
CA ALA A 115 9.27 -3.57 -16.81
C ALA A 115 10.53 -4.27 -17.36
N GLN A 116 11.25 -3.64 -18.29
CA GLN A 116 12.52 -4.18 -18.80
C GLN A 116 13.58 -4.27 -17.69
N GLN A 117 13.76 -3.20 -16.92
CA GLN A 117 14.72 -3.16 -15.80
C GLN A 117 14.41 -4.23 -14.75
N HIS A 118 13.14 -4.39 -14.36
CA HIS A 118 12.72 -5.42 -13.42
C HIS A 118 12.95 -6.83 -13.97
N ARG A 119 12.63 -7.07 -15.25
CA ARG A 119 12.89 -8.36 -15.90
C ARG A 119 14.38 -8.71 -15.86
N GLU A 120 15.25 -7.79 -16.25
CA GLU A 120 16.69 -8.02 -16.27
C GLU A 120 17.23 -8.31 -14.87
N SER A 121 16.83 -7.51 -13.87
CA SER A 121 17.22 -7.70 -12.47
C SER A 121 16.77 -9.06 -11.91
N LEU A 122 15.51 -9.45 -12.17
CA LEU A 122 14.97 -10.74 -11.71
C LEU A 122 15.65 -11.93 -12.39
N LEU A 123 15.96 -11.84 -13.69
CA LEU A 123 16.66 -12.93 -14.40
C LEU A 123 18.11 -13.12 -13.93
N GLN A 124 18.75 -12.09 -13.37
CA GLN A 124 20.09 -12.19 -12.79
C GLN A 124 20.08 -12.85 -11.40
N GLN A 125 18.93 -12.92 -10.72
CA GLN A 125 18.81 -13.55 -9.41
C GLN A 125 18.55 -15.05 -9.57
N THR A 126 19.54 -15.87 -9.23
CA THR A 126 19.36 -17.33 -9.24
C THR A 126 18.69 -17.79 -7.94
N LEU A 127 17.66 -18.63 -8.06
CA LEU A 127 17.07 -19.28 -6.89
C LEU A 127 18.06 -20.26 -6.25
N SER A 128 17.94 -20.43 -4.93
CA SER A 128 18.64 -21.55 -4.28
C SER A 128 18.07 -22.88 -4.82
N PRO A 129 18.87 -23.96 -4.91
CA PRO A 129 18.36 -25.26 -5.37
C PRO A 129 17.15 -25.76 -4.57
N ASN A 130 17.12 -25.49 -3.25
CA ASN A 130 16.00 -25.85 -2.39
C ASN A 130 14.73 -25.05 -2.74
N THR A 131 14.87 -23.75 -2.98
CA THR A 131 13.74 -22.89 -3.39
C THR A 131 13.19 -23.33 -4.75
N GLN A 132 14.07 -23.64 -5.70
CA GLN A 132 13.68 -24.11 -7.01
C GLN A 132 12.89 -25.43 -6.93
N ALA A 133 13.44 -26.44 -6.25
CA ALA A 133 12.77 -27.72 -6.07
C ALA A 133 11.40 -27.56 -5.36
N LYS A 134 11.32 -26.67 -4.36
CA LYS A 134 10.06 -26.34 -3.69
C LYS A 134 9.03 -25.78 -4.67
N TYR A 135 9.42 -24.87 -5.56
CA TYR A 135 8.51 -24.27 -6.54
C TYR A 135 8.06 -25.25 -7.61
N GLU A 136 8.96 -26.14 -8.07
CA GLU A 136 8.61 -27.22 -9.01
C GLU A 136 7.55 -28.15 -8.42
N VAL A 137 7.74 -28.60 -7.17
CA VAL A 137 6.75 -29.44 -6.46
C VAL A 137 5.42 -28.71 -6.26
N LEU A 138 5.45 -27.40 -5.93
CA LEU A 138 4.22 -26.62 -5.77
C LEU A 138 3.45 -26.49 -7.09
N ALA A 139 4.15 -26.28 -8.22
CA ALA A 139 3.53 -26.18 -9.53
C ALA A 139 2.88 -27.50 -9.98
N GLU A 140 3.55 -28.64 -9.76
CA GLU A 140 2.98 -29.95 -10.05
C GLU A 140 1.76 -30.23 -9.17
N LYS A 141 1.88 -29.95 -7.86
CA LYS A 141 0.80 -30.18 -6.91
C LYS A 141 -0.42 -29.32 -7.21
N SER A 142 -0.25 -28.04 -7.62
CA SER A 142 -1.40 -27.17 -7.91
C SER A 142 -2.21 -27.68 -9.10
N ILE A 143 -1.56 -28.21 -10.14
CA ILE A 143 -2.24 -28.80 -11.30
C ILE A 143 -2.99 -30.07 -10.91
N LEU A 144 -2.38 -30.95 -10.12
CA LEU A 144 -3.03 -32.18 -9.64
C LEU A 144 -4.24 -31.86 -8.75
N GLN A 145 -4.10 -30.89 -7.85
CA GLN A 145 -5.20 -30.46 -6.98
C GLN A 145 -6.34 -29.82 -7.76
N GLN A 146 -6.03 -29.01 -8.77
CA GLN A 146 -7.04 -28.47 -9.67
C GLN A 146 -7.82 -29.59 -10.36
N ALA A 147 -7.13 -30.56 -10.96
CA ALA A 147 -7.76 -31.68 -11.65
C ALA A 147 -8.61 -32.56 -10.71
N GLU A 148 -8.18 -32.75 -9.47
CA GLU A 148 -8.96 -33.49 -8.47
C GLU A 148 -10.25 -32.73 -8.10
N ILE A 149 -10.17 -31.41 -7.90
CA ILE A 149 -11.35 -30.57 -7.65
C ILE A 149 -12.32 -30.68 -8.83
N GLU A 150 -11.85 -30.41 -10.05
CA GLU A 150 -12.66 -30.47 -11.27
C GLU A 150 -13.31 -31.84 -11.50
N LYS A 151 -12.68 -32.92 -11.05
CA LYS A 151 -13.24 -34.29 -11.12
C LYS A 151 -14.22 -34.59 -10.00
N SER A 152 -14.00 -34.02 -8.82
CA SER A 152 -14.83 -34.24 -7.63
C SER A 152 -16.09 -33.36 -7.61
N GLU A 153 -16.09 -32.26 -8.36
CA GLU A 153 -17.26 -31.39 -8.51
C GLU A 153 -18.33 -32.07 -9.37
N THR A 154 -19.48 -32.32 -8.73
CA THR A 154 -20.64 -32.95 -9.35
C THR A 154 -21.84 -32.02 -9.47
N GLU A 155 -21.77 -30.86 -8.82
CA GLU A 155 -22.81 -29.83 -8.85
C GLU A 155 -22.67 -28.96 -10.11
N ASP A 156 -23.78 -28.57 -10.73
CA ASP A 156 -23.74 -27.62 -11.83
C ASP A 156 -23.28 -26.24 -11.32
N PHE A 157 -22.46 -25.56 -12.11
CA PHE A 157 -21.91 -24.26 -11.72
C PHE A 157 -22.97 -23.24 -11.33
N MET A 158 -24.15 -23.24 -11.97
CA MET A 158 -25.23 -22.31 -11.65
C MET A 158 -25.90 -22.62 -10.31
N ASP A 159 -25.97 -23.88 -9.93
CA ASP A 159 -26.53 -24.31 -8.63
C ASP A 159 -25.56 -23.99 -7.50
N PHE A 160 -24.26 -24.23 -7.70
CA PHE A 160 -23.21 -23.79 -6.78
C PHE A 160 -23.29 -22.28 -6.51
N LEU A 161 -23.47 -21.46 -7.56
CA LEU A 161 -23.59 -20.01 -7.41
C LEU A 161 -24.80 -19.56 -6.59
N GLN A 162 -25.90 -20.31 -6.57
CA GLN A 162 -27.08 -19.94 -5.77
C GLN A 162 -26.79 -20.00 -4.26
N GLN A 163 -25.81 -20.80 -3.81
CA GLN A 163 -25.46 -20.94 -2.41
C GLN A 163 -24.68 -19.73 -1.85
N TYR A 164 -24.10 -18.90 -2.72
CA TYR A 164 -23.22 -17.77 -2.37
C TYR A 164 -23.74 -16.41 -2.82
N ARG A 165 -25.02 -16.32 -3.20
CA ARG A 165 -25.73 -15.07 -3.46
C ARG A 165 -26.55 -14.66 -2.24
#